data_AF-A0A7C3PT42-F1
#
_entry.id   AF-A0A7C3PT42-F1
#
_cell.length_a   1.000
_cell.length_b   1.000
_cell.length_c   1.000
_cell.angle_alpha   90.00
_cell.angle_beta   90.00
_cell.angle_gamma   90.00
#
_symmetry.space_group_name_H-M   'P 1'
#
loop_
_entity.id
_entity.type
_entity.pdbx_description
1 polymer ?
#
loop_
_entity_poly.entity_id
_entity_poly.type
_entity_poly.pdbx_seq_one_letter_code
_entity_poly.pdbx_strand_id
1 'polypeptide(L)'
;MKLKLPLLSALLAAAQFSFAQLDFYGFLNSNYAGISAVNLNPASIANNRMKVDVALAGFGFSAGNNYIGMKKEVLKHHPDYGIIGAYGQLIKQDSTKPVAFPYFEDSLFKEKYLIERSNSDRKSVFFNSNIVMPSFMFDIGPVSTFGFNWRIRNYINVDGIEPNLAHQIYMSLQDSAQWDTRLTNERVSIQYMSWAEYGFTYARVLKDEDQNFIKAGATLKLLQGLGAAYMFVENLDYMFSHEDTLFLFETDVQYGHSTNFEFTKDKIKYKYISNLSFGADFGFVWEYRPDRGKYRYDMDGKTNLDMKWKNKYLFKVGVSILDIGAIKYKKGEYSHDFHADIDNWYIDTLKFDSVPVQAWDDTLRKRFPMNPSADPYFSMNL
;
A
#
# COMPACT_ATOMS: atom_id res chain seq x y z
N MET A 1 -9.32 -29.73 -9.15
CA MET A 1 -7.93 -29.33 -9.49
C MET A 1 -7.52 -28.21 -8.55
N LYS A 2 -6.51 -28.40 -7.69
CA LYS A 2 -6.17 -27.51 -6.55
C LYS A 2 -5.30 -26.32 -6.99
N LEU A 3 -5.84 -25.40 -7.78
CA LEU A 3 -5.20 -24.10 -7.95
C LEU A 3 -5.83 -23.11 -6.94
N LYS A 4 -4.95 -22.48 -6.13
CA LYS A 4 -5.13 -21.12 -5.60
C LYS A 4 -6.09 -20.91 -4.41
N LEU A 5 -5.84 -21.59 -3.29
CA LEU A 5 -6.18 -21.05 -1.96
C LEU A 5 -5.05 -20.28 -1.23
N PRO A 6 -3.73 -20.54 -1.44
CA PRO A 6 -2.69 -19.91 -0.61
C PRO A 6 -2.43 -18.43 -0.94
N LEU A 7 -2.78 -17.96 -2.14
CA LEU A 7 -2.61 -16.56 -2.52
C LEU A 7 -3.76 -15.68 -1.97
N LEU A 8 -4.97 -16.25 -1.94
CA LEU A 8 -6.15 -15.59 -1.39
C LEU A 8 -6.10 -15.56 0.15
N SER A 9 -5.60 -16.64 0.79
CA SER A 9 -5.44 -16.70 2.24
C SER A 9 -4.33 -15.78 2.77
N ALA A 10 -3.29 -15.49 1.99
CA ALA A 10 -2.28 -14.49 2.34
C ALA A 10 -2.82 -13.03 2.25
N LEU A 11 -3.78 -12.77 1.36
CA LEU A 11 -4.43 -11.46 1.18
C LEU A 11 -5.58 -11.21 2.18
N LEU A 12 -6.23 -12.26 2.69
CA LEU A 12 -7.42 -12.17 3.55
C LEU A 12 -7.12 -11.96 5.06
N ALA A 13 -5.87 -12.04 5.51
CA ALA A 13 -5.49 -11.88 6.92
C ALA A 13 -5.46 -10.41 7.41
N ALA A 14 -5.88 -9.45 6.59
CA ALA A 14 -5.64 -8.02 6.79
C ALA A 14 -6.87 -7.19 6.44
N ALA A 15 -7.79 -6.97 7.38
CA ALA A 15 -8.86 -6.01 7.18
C ALA A 15 -9.24 -5.38 8.51
N GLN A 16 -9.18 -4.04 8.62
CA GLN A 16 -10.25 -3.15 9.14
C GLN A 16 -9.99 -1.65 8.83
N PHE A 17 -11.13 -0.95 8.65
CA PHE A 17 -11.43 0.50 8.60
C PHE A 17 -11.12 1.36 7.37
N SER A 18 -12.15 1.61 6.57
CA SER A 18 -12.22 2.68 5.58
C SER A 18 -12.13 4.08 6.21
N PHE A 19 -10.95 4.69 6.17
CA PHE A 19 -10.68 6.12 6.04
C PHE A 19 -9.25 6.20 5.50
N ALA A 20 -9.00 6.94 4.41
CA ALA A 20 -7.69 7.07 3.73
C ALA A 20 -6.49 6.71 4.63
N GLN A 21 -5.95 5.48 4.52
CA GLN A 21 -5.11 4.90 5.55
C GLN A 21 -3.64 5.32 5.38
N LEU A 22 -3.19 6.24 6.24
CA LEU A 22 -1.78 6.48 6.56
C LEU A 22 -1.24 5.35 7.43
N ASP A 23 -0.04 4.83 7.11
CA ASP A 23 0.65 3.84 7.95
C ASP A 23 0.95 4.41 9.35
N PHE A 24 1.02 3.55 10.38
CA PHE A 24 1.45 3.90 11.74
C PHE A 24 0.62 4.99 12.47
N TYR A 25 -0.69 5.08 12.23
CA TYR A 25 -1.60 6.13 12.75
C TYR A 25 -1.39 6.53 14.23
N GLY A 26 -1.21 5.56 15.13
CA GLY A 26 -0.98 5.83 16.55
C GLY A 26 0.40 6.44 16.86
N PHE A 27 1.45 5.97 16.17
CA PHE A 27 2.83 6.38 16.44
C PHE A 27 3.16 7.72 15.78
N LEU A 28 2.77 7.95 14.52
CA LEU A 28 3.16 9.15 13.76
C LEU A 28 2.61 10.45 14.33
N ASN A 29 1.45 10.39 15.00
CA ASN A 29 0.84 11.56 15.63
C ASN A 29 1.49 11.93 16.97
N SER A 30 2.39 11.10 17.49
CA SER A 30 3.09 11.35 18.74
C SER A 30 4.08 12.51 18.61
N ASN A 31 4.23 13.31 19.67
CA ASN A 31 5.32 14.29 19.77
C ASN A 31 6.70 13.63 19.88
N TYR A 32 6.74 12.31 20.09
CA TYR A 32 7.95 11.49 20.15
C TYR A 32 8.10 10.60 18.91
N ALA A 33 7.37 10.88 17.82
CA ALA A 33 7.44 10.12 16.58
C ALA A 33 8.79 10.25 15.83
N GLY A 34 9.65 11.18 16.26
CA GLY A 34 11.00 11.33 15.74
C GLY A 34 11.06 11.54 14.22
N ILE A 35 11.96 10.82 13.53
CA ILE A 35 12.11 10.88 12.07
C ILE A 35 10.84 10.44 11.34
N SER A 36 10.07 9.51 11.91
CA SER A 36 8.86 8.99 11.27
C SER A 36 7.78 10.07 11.10
N ALA A 37 7.80 11.13 11.92
CA ALA A 37 6.85 12.25 11.85
C ALA A 37 6.88 13.00 10.51
N VAL A 38 7.99 12.94 9.77
CA VAL A 38 8.13 13.55 8.43
C VAL A 38 7.05 13.06 7.49
N ASN A 39 6.67 11.79 7.60
CA ASN A 39 5.70 11.13 6.73
C ASN A 39 4.29 11.71 6.82
N LEU A 40 3.97 12.41 7.92
CA LEU A 40 2.71 13.12 8.09
C LEU A 40 2.88 14.61 7.80
N ASN A 41 3.97 15.20 8.29
CA ASN A 41 4.26 16.61 8.08
C ASN A 41 5.77 16.87 8.29
N PRO A 42 6.51 17.30 7.25
CA PRO A 42 7.94 17.59 7.34
C PRO A 42 8.32 18.57 8.45
N ALA A 43 7.45 19.53 8.80
CA ALA A 43 7.71 20.48 9.88
C ALA A 43 7.71 19.84 11.28
N SER A 44 7.19 18.63 11.43
CA SER A 44 7.05 17.97 12.73
C SER A 44 8.38 17.66 13.41
N ILE A 45 9.46 17.46 12.64
CA ILE A 45 10.78 17.20 13.21
C ILE A 45 11.45 18.45 13.79
N ALA A 46 11.02 19.65 13.41
CA ALA A 46 11.52 20.87 14.04
C ALA A 46 11.04 20.95 15.50
N ASN A 47 11.98 21.25 16.39
CA ASN A 47 11.76 21.27 17.85
C ASN A 47 11.13 19.94 18.34
N ASN A 48 11.69 18.81 17.89
CA ASN A 48 11.32 17.49 18.38
C ASN A 48 11.76 17.32 19.85
N ARG A 49 11.11 16.38 20.55
CA ARG A 49 11.45 16.00 21.93
C ARG A 49 12.82 15.34 22.04
N MET A 50 13.27 14.72 20.95
CA MET A 50 14.57 14.06 20.81
C MET A 50 15.49 14.90 19.94
N LYS A 51 16.76 15.07 20.35
CA LYS A 51 17.78 15.76 19.54
C LYS A 51 18.30 14.91 18.39
N VAL A 52 18.29 13.60 18.59
CA VAL A 52 18.69 12.58 17.63
C VAL A 52 17.67 11.46 17.74
N ASP A 53 17.23 10.94 16.62
CA ASP A 53 16.38 9.76 16.55
C ASP A 53 16.81 8.92 15.36
N VAL A 54 16.80 7.59 15.54
CA VAL A 54 17.23 6.63 14.53
C VAL A 54 16.20 5.51 14.48
N ALA A 55 15.53 5.37 13.35
CA ALA A 55 14.69 4.23 13.04
C ALA A 55 15.52 3.23 12.25
N LEU A 56 15.81 2.06 12.83
CA LEU A 56 16.62 1.03 12.18
C LEU A 56 15.85 0.30 11.08
N ALA A 57 14.62 -0.09 11.39
CA ALA A 57 13.69 -0.70 10.47
C ALA A 57 12.26 -0.52 10.99
N GLY A 58 11.29 -0.57 10.08
CA GLY A 58 9.88 -0.58 10.42
C GLY A 58 9.08 -1.25 9.32
N PHE A 59 7.93 -1.81 9.66
CA PHE A 59 7.03 -2.42 8.70
C PHE A 59 5.60 -2.05 9.06
N GLY A 60 4.88 -1.51 8.07
CA GLY A 60 3.45 -1.29 8.10
C GLY A 60 2.83 -1.92 6.87
N PHE A 61 1.63 -2.45 7.03
CA PHE A 61 0.78 -2.84 5.91
C PHE A 61 -0.66 -2.54 6.28
N SER A 62 -1.46 -2.25 5.27
CA SER A 62 -2.88 -2.04 5.42
C SER A 62 -3.57 -2.65 4.21
N ALA A 63 -4.73 -3.23 4.42
CA ALA A 63 -5.54 -3.73 3.33
C ALA A 63 -7.01 -3.54 3.70
N GLY A 64 -7.83 -3.40 2.66
CA GLY A 64 -9.24 -3.18 2.85
C GLY A 64 -10.00 -3.55 1.60
N ASN A 65 -11.26 -3.88 1.81
CA ASN A 65 -12.22 -4.12 0.76
C ASN A 65 -13.62 -3.79 1.28
N ASN A 66 -14.54 -3.51 0.37
CA ASN A 66 -15.94 -3.25 0.72
C ASN A 66 -16.89 -4.44 0.45
N TYR A 67 -16.36 -5.59 0.01
CA TYR A 67 -17.15 -6.72 -0.49
C TYR A 67 -17.22 -7.94 0.46
N ILE A 68 -16.10 -8.37 1.02
CA ILE A 68 -15.97 -9.51 1.92
C ILE A 68 -15.76 -9.02 3.35
N GLY A 69 -16.71 -9.36 4.22
CA GLY A 69 -16.55 -9.28 5.67
C GLY A 69 -15.93 -10.56 6.25
N MET A 70 -15.24 -10.43 7.38
CA MET A 70 -14.71 -11.56 8.13
C MET A 70 -15.28 -11.55 9.55
N LYS A 71 -15.71 -12.72 10.04
CA LYS A 71 -16.16 -12.86 11.43
C LYS A 71 -15.01 -12.57 12.38
N LYS A 72 -15.26 -11.75 13.41
CA LYS A 72 -14.26 -11.38 14.43
C LYS A 72 -13.59 -12.56 15.15
N GLU A 73 -14.25 -13.72 15.12
CA GLU A 73 -13.81 -14.95 15.78
C GLU A 73 -12.52 -15.50 15.20
N VAL A 74 -12.29 -15.28 13.90
CA VAL A 74 -11.03 -15.61 13.22
C VAL A 74 -9.83 -14.93 13.89
N LEU A 75 -10.04 -13.73 14.45
CA LEU A 75 -9.02 -12.89 15.06
C LEU A 75 -9.10 -12.86 16.60
N LYS A 76 -10.05 -13.57 17.22
CA LYS A 76 -10.17 -13.59 18.69
C LYS A 76 -8.89 -14.22 19.27
N HIS A 77 -8.21 -13.44 20.10
CA HIS A 77 -6.98 -13.85 20.75
C HIS A 77 -7.25 -14.99 21.73
N HIS A 78 -6.72 -16.17 21.40
CA HIS A 78 -6.39 -17.16 22.41
C HIS A 78 -4.87 -17.03 22.67
N PRO A 79 -4.39 -17.04 23.93
CA PRO A 79 -3.00 -16.75 24.27
C PRO A 79 -1.97 -17.60 23.51
N ASP A 80 -2.36 -18.80 23.08
CA ASP A 80 -1.51 -19.73 22.33
C ASP A 80 -1.56 -19.54 20.79
N TYR A 81 -2.48 -18.71 20.27
CA TYR A 81 -2.84 -18.66 18.85
C TYR A 81 -2.68 -17.27 18.21
N GLY A 82 -1.93 -16.35 18.86
CA GLY A 82 -1.67 -14.99 18.38
C GLY A 82 -0.35 -14.82 17.60
N ILE A 83 -0.05 -13.58 17.17
CA ILE A 83 1.17 -13.21 16.42
C ILE A 83 2.47 -13.68 17.11
N ILE A 84 2.53 -13.59 18.45
CA ILE A 84 3.69 -14.02 19.23
C ILE A 84 3.86 -15.55 19.17
N GLY A 85 2.75 -16.30 19.16
CA GLY A 85 2.75 -17.75 18.96
C GLY A 85 3.20 -18.14 17.55
N ALA A 86 2.71 -17.42 16.53
CA ALA A 86 3.11 -17.59 15.13
C ALA A 86 4.61 -17.41 14.93
N TYR A 87 5.17 -16.33 15.51
CA TYR A 87 6.59 -16.05 15.46
C TYR A 87 7.41 -17.12 16.21
N GLY A 88 6.90 -17.60 17.34
CA GLY A 88 7.50 -18.71 18.07
C GLY A 88 7.57 -20.02 17.27
N GLN A 89 6.55 -20.31 16.48
CA GLN A 89 6.52 -21.49 15.59
C GLN A 89 7.46 -21.34 14.38
N LEU A 90 7.50 -20.17 13.76
CA LEU A 90 8.40 -19.90 12.63
C LEU A 90 9.88 -20.08 12.99
N ILE A 91 10.26 -19.74 14.23
CA ILE A 91 11.66 -19.84 14.69
C ILE A 91 11.99 -21.22 15.26
N LYS A 92 11.05 -21.85 15.99
CA LYS A 92 11.35 -23.09 16.72
C LYS A 92 10.91 -24.36 16.00
N GLN A 93 10.16 -24.23 14.89
CA GLN A 93 9.62 -25.33 14.08
C GLN A 93 9.03 -26.46 14.94
N ASP A 94 8.39 -26.07 16.05
CA ASP A 94 7.91 -26.96 17.09
C ASP A 94 6.47 -27.38 16.74
N SER A 95 6.35 -28.57 16.16
CA SER A 95 5.08 -29.18 15.72
C SER A 95 4.15 -29.58 16.88
N THR A 96 4.60 -29.46 18.14
CA THR A 96 3.77 -29.75 19.31
C THR A 96 2.93 -28.56 19.78
N LYS A 97 3.15 -27.37 19.20
CA LYS A 97 2.42 -26.14 19.57
C LYS A 97 1.21 -25.89 18.67
N PRO A 98 0.14 -25.29 19.22
CA PRO A 98 -1.06 -24.93 18.45
C PRO A 98 -0.74 -23.96 17.30
N VAL A 99 -1.25 -24.26 16.10
CA VAL A 99 -1.09 -23.43 14.89
C VAL A 99 -1.59 -22.01 15.16
N ALA A 100 -0.77 -21.00 14.87
CA ALA A 100 -1.24 -19.62 14.97
C ALA A 100 -2.45 -19.37 14.04
N PHE A 101 -3.52 -18.83 14.61
CA PHE A 101 -4.81 -18.60 13.93
C PHE A 101 -5.42 -19.87 13.27
N PRO A 102 -5.92 -20.83 14.07
CA PRO A 102 -6.32 -22.15 13.61
C PRO A 102 -7.54 -22.10 12.68
N TYR A 103 -8.33 -21.02 12.74
CA TYR A 103 -9.48 -20.83 11.88
C TYR A 103 -9.11 -20.72 10.41
N PHE A 104 -7.94 -20.17 10.05
CA PHE A 104 -7.51 -20.08 8.65
C PHE A 104 -7.19 -21.45 8.03
N GLU A 105 -6.98 -22.49 8.86
CA GLU A 105 -6.76 -23.85 8.40
C GLU A 105 -8.07 -24.65 8.27
N ASP A 106 -9.22 -24.10 8.66
CA ASP A 106 -10.50 -24.78 8.47
C ASP A 106 -10.77 -24.95 6.97
N SER A 107 -10.97 -26.20 6.53
CA SER A 107 -11.34 -26.52 5.16
C SER A 107 -12.61 -25.80 4.68
N LEU A 108 -13.48 -25.42 5.62
CA LEU A 108 -14.72 -24.68 5.38
C LEU A 108 -14.60 -23.20 5.79
N PHE A 109 -13.38 -22.64 5.75
CA PHE A 109 -13.13 -21.29 6.23
C PHE A 109 -14.00 -20.26 5.53
N LYS A 110 -14.14 -20.40 4.21
CA LYS A 110 -14.95 -19.53 3.35
C LYS A 110 -16.41 -19.54 3.82
N GLU A 111 -17.05 -20.71 3.94
CA GLU A 111 -18.47 -20.76 4.29
C GLU A 111 -18.74 -20.37 5.75
N LYS A 112 -17.82 -20.70 6.66
CA LYS A 112 -18.03 -20.46 8.10
C LYS A 112 -17.68 -19.04 8.54
N TYR A 113 -16.65 -18.42 7.97
CA TYR A 113 -16.06 -17.22 8.55
C TYR A 113 -16.04 -16.00 7.62
N LEU A 114 -16.22 -16.18 6.32
CA LEU A 114 -16.39 -15.07 5.39
C LEU A 114 -17.88 -14.74 5.23
N ILE A 115 -18.15 -13.45 5.01
CA ILE A 115 -19.50 -12.92 4.81
C ILE A 115 -19.46 -12.09 3.55
N GLU A 116 -20.20 -12.50 2.53
CA GLU A 116 -20.40 -11.73 1.33
C GLU A 116 -21.32 -10.53 1.58
N ARG A 117 -20.95 -9.34 1.09
CA ARG A 117 -21.78 -8.14 1.12
C ARG A 117 -22.46 -7.93 -0.23
N SER A 118 -23.67 -8.46 -0.35
CA SER A 118 -24.54 -8.38 -1.52
C SER A 118 -25.29 -7.04 -1.64
N ASN A 119 -24.55 -5.92 -1.65
CA ASN A 119 -25.11 -4.61 -2.01
C ASN A 119 -24.84 -4.25 -3.49
N SER A 120 -25.56 -3.25 -4.01
CA SER A 120 -25.45 -2.78 -5.41
C SER A 120 -24.20 -1.92 -5.67
N ASP A 121 -23.44 -1.58 -4.63
CA ASP A 121 -22.27 -0.71 -4.79
C ASP A 121 -21.15 -1.44 -5.51
N ARG A 122 -20.35 -0.68 -6.27
CA ARG A 122 -19.11 -1.17 -6.88
C ARG A 122 -18.14 -1.63 -5.81
N LYS A 123 -17.47 -2.75 -6.08
CA LYS A 123 -16.54 -3.39 -5.17
C LYS A 123 -15.12 -2.91 -5.45
N SER A 124 -14.39 -2.71 -4.37
CA SER A 124 -13.00 -2.30 -4.39
C SER A 124 -12.18 -3.05 -3.35
N VAL A 125 -10.91 -3.23 -3.67
CA VAL A 125 -9.89 -3.85 -2.83
C VAL A 125 -8.64 -3.00 -2.93
N PHE A 126 -8.04 -2.66 -1.79
CA PHE A 126 -6.73 -2.05 -1.76
C PHE A 126 -5.81 -2.81 -0.81
N PHE A 127 -4.53 -2.76 -1.12
CA PHE A 127 -3.45 -3.21 -0.27
C PHE A 127 -2.33 -2.19 -0.35
N ASN A 128 -1.77 -1.80 0.79
CA ASN A 128 -0.55 -1.03 0.89
C ASN A 128 0.45 -1.72 1.81
N SER A 129 1.73 -1.47 1.58
CA SER A 129 2.79 -1.83 2.51
C SER A 129 3.90 -0.79 2.48
N ASN A 130 4.50 -0.58 3.63
CA ASN A 130 5.53 0.41 3.86
C ASN A 130 6.63 -0.18 4.73
N ILE A 131 7.78 -0.39 4.11
CA ILE A 131 8.99 -0.85 4.78
C ILE A 131 9.86 0.36 5.02
N VAL A 132 10.04 0.71 6.30
CA VAL A 132 10.99 1.74 6.73
C VAL A 132 12.35 1.09 6.86
N MET A 133 13.33 1.66 6.17
CA MET A 133 14.73 1.28 6.22
C MET A 133 15.49 2.25 7.15
N PRO A 134 16.80 2.04 7.42
CA PRO A 134 17.56 2.91 8.31
C PRO A 134 17.37 4.39 7.98
N SER A 135 16.77 5.10 8.92
CA SER A 135 16.35 6.49 8.83
C SER A 135 16.76 7.22 10.10
N PHE A 136 17.07 8.50 10.01
CA PHE A 136 17.53 9.27 11.17
C PHE A 136 17.16 10.73 11.07
N MET A 137 17.07 11.40 12.22
CA MET A 137 17.07 12.85 12.30
C MET A 137 18.06 13.33 13.36
N PHE A 138 18.54 14.56 13.18
CA PHE A 138 19.31 15.26 14.20
C PHE A 138 19.08 16.78 14.15
N ASP A 139 19.11 17.40 15.32
CA ASP A 139 19.03 18.85 15.46
C ASP A 139 20.33 19.52 15.00
N ILE A 140 20.20 20.55 14.18
CA ILE A 140 21.27 21.48 13.80
C ILE A 140 21.05 22.78 14.57
N GLY A 141 21.76 22.91 15.69
CA GLY A 141 21.59 24.05 16.60
C GLY A 141 20.24 24.02 17.34
N PRO A 142 19.73 25.20 17.76
CA PRO A 142 18.52 25.25 18.61
C PRO A 142 17.21 25.20 17.83
N VAL A 143 17.21 25.56 16.54
CA VAL A 143 15.98 25.85 15.77
C VAL A 143 15.82 25.03 14.51
N SER A 144 16.86 24.36 14.03
CA SER A 144 16.82 23.60 12.77
C SER A 144 17.02 22.11 13.05
N THR A 145 16.43 21.28 12.20
CA THR A 145 16.53 19.82 12.28
C THR A 145 16.67 19.27 10.87
N PHE A 146 17.61 18.36 10.69
CA PHE A 146 17.78 17.60 9.45
C PHE A 146 17.26 16.18 9.66
N GLY A 147 16.65 15.61 8.62
CA GLY A 147 16.17 14.24 8.60
C GLY A 147 16.53 13.54 7.30
N PHE A 148 16.83 12.26 7.38
CA PHE A 148 16.93 11.35 6.26
C PHE A 148 15.95 10.20 6.48
N ASN A 149 15.11 9.92 5.50
CA ASN A 149 14.19 8.79 5.53
C ASN A 149 14.36 7.92 4.28
N TRP A 150 14.51 6.61 4.49
CA TRP A 150 14.48 5.63 3.41
C TRP A 150 13.31 4.70 3.60
N ARG A 151 12.44 4.61 2.59
CA ARG A 151 11.24 3.76 2.62
C ARG A 151 11.07 3.00 1.31
N ILE A 152 10.40 1.86 1.39
CA ILE A 152 9.89 1.11 0.24
C ILE A 152 8.38 1.03 0.39
N ARG A 153 7.65 1.54 -0.59
CA ARG A 153 6.19 1.56 -0.60
C ARG A 153 5.68 0.66 -1.70
N ASN A 154 4.62 -0.07 -1.42
CA ASN A 154 3.87 -0.83 -2.41
C ASN A 154 2.39 -0.52 -2.26
N TYR A 155 1.71 -0.34 -3.39
CA TYR A 155 0.27 -0.14 -3.48
C TYR A 155 -0.30 -1.09 -4.52
N ILE A 156 -1.41 -1.71 -4.17
CA ILE A 156 -2.32 -2.41 -5.07
C ILE A 156 -3.68 -1.76 -4.87
N ASN A 157 -4.32 -1.35 -5.96
CA ASN A 157 -5.67 -0.85 -5.94
C ASN A 157 -6.47 -1.53 -7.05
N VAL A 158 -7.61 -2.10 -6.67
CA VAL A 158 -8.58 -2.70 -7.56
C VAL A 158 -9.91 -2.02 -7.29
N ASP A 159 -10.51 -1.43 -8.31
CA ASP A 159 -11.75 -0.66 -8.16
C ASP A 159 -12.68 -0.87 -9.36
N GLY A 160 -13.96 -0.58 -9.14
CA GLY A 160 -14.99 -0.59 -10.18
C GLY A 160 -15.56 -1.96 -10.51
N ILE A 161 -15.31 -2.99 -9.70
CA ILE A 161 -15.88 -4.32 -9.92
C ILE A 161 -17.39 -4.30 -9.61
N GLU A 162 -18.22 -4.67 -10.56
CA GLU A 162 -19.67 -4.75 -10.36
C GLU A 162 -20.07 -5.94 -9.48
N PRO A 163 -21.20 -5.87 -8.75
CA PRO A 163 -21.62 -6.94 -7.84
C PRO A 163 -21.69 -8.33 -8.49
N ASN A 164 -22.13 -8.44 -9.75
CA ASN A 164 -22.21 -9.72 -10.45
C ASN A 164 -20.83 -10.32 -10.74
N LEU A 165 -19.88 -9.49 -11.19
CA LEU A 165 -18.50 -9.95 -11.42
C LEU A 165 -17.83 -10.33 -10.10
N ALA A 166 -18.05 -9.54 -9.05
CA ALA A 166 -17.55 -9.85 -7.71
C ALA A 166 -18.13 -11.18 -7.18
N HIS A 167 -19.43 -11.42 -7.39
CA HIS A 167 -20.12 -12.65 -7.01
C HIS A 167 -19.53 -13.87 -7.71
N GLN A 168 -19.34 -13.79 -9.03
CA GLN A 168 -18.70 -14.88 -9.77
C GLN A 168 -17.30 -15.17 -9.25
N ILE A 169 -16.48 -14.14 -9.03
CA ILE A 169 -15.13 -14.31 -8.47
C ILE A 169 -15.20 -14.94 -7.06
N TYR A 170 -16.13 -14.49 -6.21
CA TYR A 170 -16.31 -15.03 -4.86
C TYR A 170 -16.71 -16.50 -4.91
N MET A 171 -17.61 -16.88 -5.81
CA MET A 171 -18.09 -18.25 -6.02
C MET A 171 -17.13 -19.11 -6.83
N SER A 172 -15.92 -18.63 -7.13
CA SER A 172 -14.93 -19.34 -7.95
C SER A 172 -15.47 -19.72 -9.34
N LEU A 173 -16.33 -18.88 -9.91
CA LEU A 173 -17.03 -19.08 -11.19
C LEU A 173 -18.03 -20.26 -11.21
N GLN A 174 -18.36 -20.81 -10.04
CA GLN A 174 -19.24 -21.98 -9.89
C GLN A 174 -20.72 -21.60 -9.68
N ASP A 175 -21.08 -20.33 -9.83
CA ASP A 175 -22.49 -19.94 -9.77
C ASP A 175 -23.19 -20.18 -11.11
N SER A 176 -23.79 -21.38 -11.23
CA SER A 176 -24.56 -21.77 -12.40
C SER A 176 -25.78 -20.89 -12.69
N ALA A 177 -26.27 -20.11 -11.71
CA ALA A 177 -27.39 -19.20 -11.94
C ALA A 177 -27.01 -18.00 -12.81
N GLN A 178 -25.71 -17.69 -12.91
CA GLN A 178 -25.16 -16.60 -13.72
C GLN A 178 -24.43 -17.12 -14.98
N TRP A 179 -24.44 -18.43 -15.23
CA TRP A 179 -23.94 -18.98 -16.49
C TRP A 179 -24.88 -18.65 -17.66
N ASP A 180 -24.31 -18.63 -18.86
CA ASP A 180 -24.97 -18.29 -20.13
C ASP A 180 -25.76 -16.97 -20.07
N THR A 181 -25.38 -16.09 -19.14
CA THR A 181 -25.96 -14.76 -18.94
C THR A 181 -24.92 -13.73 -19.32
N ARG A 182 -25.28 -12.86 -20.28
CA ARG A 182 -24.44 -11.73 -20.69
C ARG A 182 -24.50 -10.65 -19.61
N LEU A 183 -23.33 -10.33 -19.06
CA LEU A 183 -23.15 -9.38 -17.97
C LEU A 183 -22.18 -8.29 -18.39
N THR A 184 -22.33 -7.11 -17.80
CA THR A 184 -21.47 -5.96 -18.08
C THR A 184 -20.76 -5.50 -16.83
N ASN A 185 -19.60 -4.88 -16.99
CA ASN A 185 -18.93 -4.10 -15.96
C ASN A 185 -18.41 -2.81 -16.60
N GLU A 186 -18.96 -1.66 -16.22
CA GLU A 186 -18.66 -0.38 -16.88
C GLU A 186 -17.16 -0.03 -16.90
N ARG A 187 -16.48 -0.15 -15.75
CA ARG A 187 -15.05 0.13 -15.66
C ARG A 187 -14.41 -0.68 -14.55
N VAL A 188 -13.39 -1.46 -14.89
CA VAL A 188 -12.50 -2.12 -13.92
C VAL A 188 -11.14 -1.44 -13.96
N SER A 189 -10.61 -1.07 -12.80
CA SER A 189 -9.27 -0.50 -12.67
C SER A 189 -8.43 -1.35 -11.74
N ILE A 190 -7.37 -1.95 -12.25
CA ILE A 190 -6.34 -2.65 -11.47
C ILE A 190 -5.04 -1.87 -11.62
N GLN A 191 -4.43 -1.51 -10.49
CA GLN A 191 -3.19 -0.76 -10.45
C GLN A 191 -2.26 -1.34 -9.40
N TYR A 192 -0.99 -1.47 -9.75
CA TYR A 192 0.09 -1.84 -8.87
C TYR A 192 1.25 -0.85 -9.04
N MET A 193 1.82 -0.43 -7.92
CA MET A 193 3.03 0.39 -7.92
C MET A 193 3.91 0.04 -6.73
N SER A 194 5.21 -0.08 -6.98
CA SER A 194 6.25 -0.27 -5.98
C SER A 194 7.42 0.67 -6.26
N TRP A 195 7.89 1.36 -5.24
CA TRP A 195 9.02 2.28 -5.35
C TRP A 195 9.75 2.44 -4.01
N ALA A 196 11.04 2.78 -4.11
CA ALA A 196 11.84 3.24 -3.00
C ALA A 196 11.89 4.77 -2.97
N GLU A 197 11.82 5.34 -1.78
CA GLU A 197 11.90 6.78 -1.52
C GLU A 197 13.09 7.06 -0.62
N TYR A 198 13.93 8.01 -1.05
CA TYR A 198 15.02 8.57 -0.26
C TYR A 198 14.71 10.04 -0.01
N GLY A 199 14.20 10.37 1.17
CA GLY A 199 13.82 11.71 1.56
C GLY A 199 14.90 12.41 2.38
N PHE A 200 15.20 13.64 2.00
CA PHE A 200 16.08 14.57 2.72
C PHE A 200 15.23 15.72 3.23
N THR A 201 15.02 15.77 4.54
CA THR A 201 14.14 16.73 5.19
C THR A 201 14.96 17.80 5.90
N TYR A 202 14.55 19.05 5.72
CA TYR A 202 15.00 20.17 6.54
C TYR A 202 13.78 20.87 7.14
N ALA A 203 13.77 21.01 8.46
CA ALA A 203 12.71 21.71 9.17
C ALA A 203 13.29 22.73 10.14
N ARG A 204 12.56 23.82 10.35
CA ARG A 204 13.00 24.93 11.19
C ARG A 204 11.83 25.59 11.95
N VAL A 205 12.12 26.01 13.17
CA VAL A 205 11.28 26.93 13.95
C VAL A 205 11.40 28.33 13.36
N LEU A 206 10.27 28.87 12.87
CA LEU A 206 10.20 30.18 12.23
C LEU A 206 9.86 31.29 13.21
N LYS A 207 8.98 31.00 14.18
CA LYS A 207 8.55 31.95 15.20
C LYS A 207 8.41 31.26 16.54
N ASP A 208 8.99 31.86 17.57
CA ASP A 208 8.87 31.43 18.96
C ASP A 208 8.63 32.64 19.86
N GLU A 209 7.53 33.37 19.65
CA GLU A 209 7.22 34.63 20.34
C GLU A 209 5.82 34.61 20.98
N ASP A 210 5.67 35.31 22.10
CA ASP A 210 4.45 35.37 22.91
C ASP A 210 3.87 33.98 23.22
N GLN A 211 2.66 33.70 22.74
CA GLN A 211 1.97 32.43 22.89
C GLN A 211 1.98 31.61 21.60
N ASN A 212 2.62 32.11 20.54
CA ASN A 212 2.60 31.54 19.21
C ASN A 212 3.93 30.86 18.88
N PHE A 213 3.83 29.60 18.45
CA PHE A 213 4.99 28.84 17.98
C PHE A 213 4.73 28.31 16.58
N ILE A 214 5.60 28.66 15.64
CA ILE A 214 5.46 28.31 14.22
C ILE A 214 6.70 27.58 13.76
N LYS A 215 6.49 26.49 13.02
CA LYS A 215 7.55 25.74 12.36
C LYS A 215 7.14 25.34 10.96
N ALA A 216 8.12 25.24 10.08
CA ALA A 216 7.94 24.77 8.72
C ALA A 216 9.03 23.75 8.38
N GLY A 217 8.77 22.92 7.38
CA GLY A 217 9.73 21.98 6.87
C GLY A 217 9.46 21.61 5.42
N ALA A 218 10.51 21.18 4.75
CA ALA A 218 10.44 20.68 3.39
C ALA A 218 11.26 19.40 3.27
N THR A 219 10.78 18.48 2.44
CA THR A 219 11.48 17.23 2.12
C THR A 219 11.74 17.20 0.63
N LEU A 220 12.98 16.96 0.24
CA LEU A 220 13.33 16.61 -1.14
C LEU A 220 13.41 15.09 -1.23
N LYS A 221 12.69 14.50 -2.17
CA LYS A 221 12.62 13.05 -2.37
C LYS A 221 13.34 12.67 -3.66
N LEU A 222 14.21 11.67 -3.56
CA LEU A 222 14.67 10.89 -4.71
C LEU A 222 13.83 9.61 -4.76
N LEU A 223 13.15 9.41 -5.88
CA LEU A 223 12.19 8.35 -6.11
C LEU A 223 12.77 7.34 -7.08
N GLN A 224 12.76 6.06 -6.70
CA GLN A 224 13.25 4.97 -7.52
C GLN A 224 12.13 3.93 -7.70
N GLY A 225 11.60 3.81 -8.90
CA GLY A 225 10.59 2.81 -9.21
C GLY A 225 11.15 1.38 -9.12
N LEU A 226 10.46 0.50 -8.41
CA LEU A 226 10.84 -0.91 -8.34
C LEU A 226 10.01 -1.73 -9.32
N GLY A 227 8.73 -1.41 -9.50
CA GLY A 227 7.87 -2.00 -10.51
C GLY A 227 6.52 -1.31 -10.54
N ALA A 228 5.85 -1.33 -11.69
CA ALA A 228 4.50 -0.82 -11.82
C ALA A 228 3.74 -1.63 -12.86
N ALA A 229 2.43 -1.80 -12.66
CA ALA A 229 1.54 -2.39 -13.63
C ALA A 229 0.14 -1.79 -13.50
N TYR A 230 -0.59 -1.75 -14.60
CA TYR A 230 -1.98 -1.33 -14.65
C TYR A 230 -2.74 -2.18 -15.66
N MET A 231 -4.03 -2.34 -15.39
CA MET A 231 -5.01 -2.86 -16.32
C MET A 231 -6.30 -2.06 -16.12
N PHE A 232 -6.72 -1.35 -17.15
CA PHE A 232 -8.00 -0.66 -17.18
C PHE A 232 -8.87 -1.32 -18.23
N VAL A 233 -10.04 -1.78 -17.82
CA VAL A 233 -11.02 -2.40 -18.71
C VAL A 233 -12.22 -1.47 -18.77
N GLU A 234 -12.60 -1.04 -19.97
CA GLU A 234 -13.77 -0.21 -20.21
C GLU A 234 -14.85 -1.04 -20.90
N ASN A 235 -16.10 -0.90 -20.41
CA ASN A 235 -17.27 -1.60 -20.93
C ASN A 235 -17.04 -3.11 -21.07
N LEU A 236 -16.53 -3.76 -20.02
CA LEU A 236 -16.34 -5.20 -20.02
C LEU A 236 -17.68 -5.88 -20.23
N ASP A 237 -17.85 -6.54 -21.37
CA ASP A 237 -19.04 -7.31 -21.71
C ASP A 237 -18.64 -8.78 -21.80
N TYR A 238 -19.20 -9.60 -20.92
CA TYR A 238 -18.71 -10.95 -20.68
C TYR A 238 -19.84 -11.93 -20.39
N MET A 239 -19.56 -13.20 -20.66
CA MET A 239 -20.44 -14.30 -20.29
C MET A 239 -19.59 -15.51 -19.92
N PHE A 240 -19.90 -16.14 -18.79
CA PHE A 240 -19.36 -17.45 -18.44
C PHE A 240 -20.36 -18.51 -18.88
N SER A 241 -19.93 -19.52 -19.63
CA SER A 241 -20.79 -20.67 -19.92
C SER A 241 -20.63 -21.78 -18.87
N HIS A 242 -19.42 -21.93 -18.34
CA HIS A 242 -19.04 -22.88 -17.30
C HIS A 242 -17.94 -22.26 -16.41
N GLU A 243 -17.50 -22.98 -15.37
CA GLU A 243 -16.41 -22.52 -14.48
C GLU A 243 -15.08 -22.23 -15.21
N ASP A 244 -14.90 -22.77 -16.42
CA ASP A 244 -13.66 -22.74 -17.20
C ASP A 244 -13.79 -22.05 -18.57
N THR A 245 -14.97 -21.53 -18.91
CA THR A 245 -15.27 -21.07 -20.27
C THR A 245 -15.82 -19.64 -20.26
N LEU A 246 -15.05 -18.71 -20.81
CA LEU A 246 -15.33 -17.27 -20.87
C LEU A 246 -15.58 -16.81 -22.31
N PHE A 247 -16.59 -15.97 -22.48
CA PHE A 247 -16.84 -15.18 -23.67
C PHE A 247 -16.61 -13.71 -23.32
N LEU A 248 -15.90 -12.99 -24.18
CA LEU A 248 -15.72 -11.54 -24.10
C LEU A 248 -16.23 -10.93 -25.38
N PHE A 249 -17.00 -9.87 -25.26
CA PHE A 249 -17.61 -9.17 -26.39
C PHE A 249 -17.06 -7.75 -26.43
N GLU A 250 -16.45 -7.36 -27.55
CA GLU A 250 -16.11 -5.97 -27.90
C GLU A 250 -15.57 -5.13 -26.71
N THR A 251 -14.59 -5.67 -25.97
CA THR A 251 -14.08 -5.06 -24.73
C THR A 251 -12.72 -4.41 -24.95
N ASP A 252 -12.58 -3.13 -24.58
CA ASP A 252 -11.30 -2.43 -24.66
C ASP A 252 -10.50 -2.57 -23.37
N VAL A 253 -9.24 -3.01 -23.50
CA VAL A 253 -8.31 -3.22 -22.38
C VAL A 253 -7.06 -2.39 -22.57
N GLN A 254 -6.82 -1.46 -21.65
CA GLN A 254 -5.54 -0.78 -21.52
C GLN A 254 -4.66 -1.56 -20.56
N TYR A 255 -3.50 -2.00 -21.03
CA TYR A 255 -2.62 -2.88 -20.26
C TYR A 255 -1.18 -2.40 -20.30
N GLY A 256 -0.58 -2.28 -19.12
CA GLY A 256 0.74 -1.68 -18.92
C GLY A 256 1.50 -2.34 -17.80
N HIS A 257 2.78 -2.65 -17.98
CA HIS A 257 3.70 -3.00 -16.90
C HIS A 257 5.12 -2.56 -17.24
N SER A 258 5.93 -2.37 -16.20
CA SER A 258 7.32 -1.98 -16.37
C SER A 258 8.17 -3.17 -16.85
N THR A 259 9.25 -2.90 -17.61
CA THR A 259 10.15 -3.94 -18.15
C THR A 259 10.79 -4.86 -17.10
N ASN A 260 10.75 -4.48 -15.83
CA ASN A 260 11.33 -5.19 -14.71
C ASN A 260 10.27 -5.78 -13.75
N PHE A 261 9.00 -5.74 -14.14
CA PHE A 261 7.90 -6.28 -13.37
C PHE A 261 7.76 -7.78 -13.62
N GLU A 262 8.17 -8.58 -12.64
CA GLU A 262 7.96 -10.02 -12.62
C GLU A 262 7.84 -10.47 -11.16
N PHE A 263 6.92 -11.39 -10.87
CA PHE A 263 6.74 -11.93 -9.52
C PHE A 263 7.10 -13.41 -9.49
N THR A 264 8.29 -13.72 -8.99
CA THR A 264 8.73 -15.10 -8.80
C THR A 264 8.54 -15.52 -7.34
N LYS A 265 8.18 -16.79 -7.10
CA LYS A 265 7.94 -17.33 -5.74
C LYS A 265 9.13 -17.21 -4.77
N ASP A 266 10.38 -17.18 -5.25
CA ASP A 266 11.53 -17.50 -4.38
C ASP A 266 12.75 -16.56 -4.40
N LYS A 267 12.81 -15.49 -5.20
CA LYS A 267 13.98 -14.57 -5.17
C LYS A 267 13.60 -13.15 -5.53
N ILE A 268 13.80 -12.22 -4.60
CA ILE A 268 13.76 -10.79 -4.89
C ILE A 268 15.04 -10.43 -5.65
N LYS A 269 15.03 -10.58 -6.97
CA LYS A 269 16.07 -10.02 -7.85
C LYS A 269 15.59 -8.66 -8.34
N TYR A 270 16.04 -7.58 -7.71
CA TYR A 270 15.81 -6.24 -8.23
C TYR A 270 16.66 -6.05 -9.49
N LYS A 271 16.04 -6.15 -10.67
CA LYS A 271 16.66 -5.63 -11.90
C LYS A 271 16.46 -4.12 -11.88
N TYR A 272 17.50 -3.40 -11.46
CA TYR A 272 17.54 -1.94 -11.37
C TYR A 272 17.39 -1.31 -12.77
N ILE A 273 16.19 -0.86 -13.15
CA ILE A 273 15.92 -0.26 -14.47
C ILE A 273 15.02 1.00 -14.42
N SER A 274 14.43 1.37 -13.28
CA SER A 274 13.62 2.61 -13.23
C SER A 274 14.51 3.84 -13.20
N ASN A 275 14.14 4.82 -14.04
CA ASN A 275 14.69 6.17 -13.99
C ASN A 275 14.46 6.79 -12.61
N LEU A 276 15.51 7.34 -12.03
CA LEU A 276 15.39 8.18 -10.84
C LEU A 276 14.48 9.36 -11.16
N SER A 277 13.50 9.60 -10.29
CA SER A 277 12.58 10.72 -10.36
C SER A 277 12.70 11.55 -9.08
N PHE A 278 12.20 12.78 -9.11
CA PHE A 278 12.25 13.67 -7.96
C PHE A 278 10.85 13.94 -7.44
N GLY A 279 10.74 14.15 -6.14
CA GLY A 279 9.53 14.61 -5.49
C GLY A 279 9.82 15.57 -4.35
N ALA A 280 8.77 16.13 -3.78
CA ALA A 280 8.88 17.05 -2.65
C ALA A 280 7.68 16.97 -1.71
N ASP A 281 7.93 17.28 -0.43
CA ASP A 281 6.89 17.50 0.56
C ASP A 281 7.10 18.85 1.24
N PHE A 282 6.01 19.46 1.68
CA PHE A 282 6.02 20.69 2.46
C PHE A 282 5.12 20.56 3.69
N GLY A 283 5.56 21.16 4.78
CA GLY A 283 4.89 21.10 6.05
C GLY A 283 4.91 22.44 6.77
N PHE A 284 3.80 22.75 7.42
CA PHE A 284 3.65 23.88 8.32
C PHE A 284 2.92 23.43 9.60
N VAL A 285 3.35 23.91 10.75
CA VAL A 285 2.70 23.66 12.03
C VAL A 285 2.66 24.93 12.86
N TRP A 286 1.49 25.21 13.41
CA TRP A 286 1.26 26.24 14.42
C TRP A 286 0.86 25.60 15.75
N GLU A 287 1.44 26.09 16.83
CA GLU A 287 1.18 25.65 18.20
C GLU A 287 0.88 26.86 19.09
N TYR A 288 -0.20 26.76 19.86
CA TYR A 288 -0.54 27.73 20.89
C TYR A 288 0.00 27.27 22.25
N ARG A 289 0.89 28.07 22.83
CA ARG A 289 1.67 27.77 24.05
C ARG A 289 1.50 28.89 25.10
N PRO A 290 0.42 28.88 25.90
CA PRO A 290 0.13 29.97 26.84
C PRO A 290 1.10 30.03 28.04
N ASP A 291 1.56 28.87 28.51
CA ASP A 291 2.30 28.73 29.78
C ASP A 291 3.82 28.56 29.59
N ARG A 292 4.47 29.40 28.76
CA ARG A 292 5.90 29.21 28.41
C ARG A 292 6.86 29.17 29.60
N GLY A 293 6.65 30.01 30.61
CA GLY A 293 7.53 30.10 31.78
C GLY A 293 7.65 28.78 32.56
N LYS A 294 6.60 27.94 32.56
CA LYS A 294 6.60 26.65 33.26
C LYS A 294 7.51 25.60 32.62
N TYR A 295 7.90 25.81 31.36
CA TYR A 295 8.70 24.86 30.59
C TYR A 295 10.14 25.35 30.39
N ARG A 296 10.59 26.30 31.22
CA ARG A 296 11.95 26.80 31.25
C ARG A 296 12.64 26.41 32.55
N TYR A 297 13.93 26.10 32.46
CA TYR A 297 14.75 25.71 33.61
C TYR A 297 16.20 26.19 33.45
N ASP A 298 16.92 26.25 34.55
CA ASP A 298 18.33 26.65 34.58
C ASP A 298 19.18 25.43 34.95
N MET A 299 20.32 25.24 34.29
CA MET A 299 21.23 24.12 34.52
C MET A 299 22.66 24.47 34.08
N ASP A 300 23.67 24.04 34.84
CA ASP A 300 25.09 24.18 34.52
C ASP A 300 25.52 25.60 34.08
N GLY A 301 25.06 26.62 34.83
CA GLY A 301 25.37 28.03 34.56
C GLY A 301 24.67 28.62 33.32
N LYS A 302 23.79 27.86 32.65
CA LYS A 302 22.92 28.34 31.58
C LYS A 302 21.52 28.54 32.12
N THR A 303 20.99 29.74 31.93
CA THR A 303 19.63 30.08 32.31
C THR A 303 18.67 29.96 31.12
N ASN A 304 17.38 29.82 31.43
CA ASN A 304 16.29 29.88 30.47
C ASN A 304 16.33 28.78 29.39
N LEU A 305 16.76 27.58 29.77
CA LEU A 305 16.77 26.40 28.90
C LEU A 305 15.37 25.84 28.73
N ASP A 306 15.08 25.39 27.51
CA ASP A 306 13.79 24.86 27.14
C ASP A 306 13.66 23.37 27.53
N MET A 307 12.62 23.01 28.30
CA MET A 307 12.30 21.61 28.64
C MET A 307 11.83 20.86 27.39
N LYS A 308 12.79 20.30 26.63
CA LYS A 308 12.50 19.59 25.38
C LYS A 308 11.57 18.40 25.60
N TRP A 309 11.67 17.66 26.70
CA TRP A 309 10.89 16.44 26.97
C TRP A 309 9.43 16.65 27.40
N LYS A 310 8.92 17.89 27.54
CA LYS A 310 7.54 18.16 27.96
C LYS A 310 6.70 18.75 26.82
N ASN A 311 5.45 18.30 26.68
CA ASN A 311 4.49 18.94 25.78
C ASN A 311 4.14 20.35 26.26
N LYS A 312 4.36 21.35 25.41
CA LYS A 312 4.25 22.79 25.75
C LYS A 312 3.00 23.46 25.19
N TYR A 313 2.31 22.81 24.26
CA TYR A 313 1.16 23.37 23.55
C TYR A 313 -0.13 22.95 24.23
N LEU A 314 -1.12 23.85 24.18
CA LEU A 314 -2.52 23.54 24.46
C LEU A 314 -3.23 23.10 23.17
N PHE A 315 -2.94 23.78 22.06
CA PHE A 315 -3.45 23.44 20.72
C PHE A 315 -2.32 23.36 19.70
N LYS A 316 -2.48 22.46 18.73
CA LYS A 316 -1.55 22.26 17.62
C LYS A 316 -2.36 22.03 16.35
N VAL A 317 -2.05 22.80 15.32
CA VAL A 317 -2.64 22.67 13.98
C VAL A 317 -1.49 22.47 12.99
N GLY A 318 -1.59 21.44 12.15
CA GLY A 318 -0.60 21.14 11.12
C GLY A 318 -1.26 21.06 9.76
N VAL A 319 -0.59 21.60 8.74
CA VAL A 319 -0.97 21.51 7.33
C VAL A 319 0.25 21.02 6.56
N SER A 320 0.05 20.06 5.66
CA SER A 320 1.11 19.52 4.82
C SER A 320 0.59 19.23 3.41
N ILE A 321 1.51 19.31 2.45
CA ILE A 321 1.34 18.82 1.09
C ILE A 321 2.41 17.75 0.93
N LEU A 322 1.99 16.52 0.66
CA LEU A 322 2.86 15.35 0.63
C LEU A 322 2.82 14.71 -0.76
N ASP A 323 3.85 13.92 -1.04
CA ASP A 323 3.95 13.03 -2.20
C ASP A 323 3.86 13.77 -3.55
N ILE A 324 4.36 15.02 -3.63
CA ILE A 324 4.44 15.73 -4.91
C ILE A 324 5.50 15.05 -5.77
N GLY A 325 5.10 14.42 -6.87
CA GLY A 325 6.01 13.83 -7.84
C GLY A 325 5.35 12.82 -8.76
N ALA A 326 6.14 12.28 -9.69
CA ALA A 326 5.74 11.19 -10.56
C ALA A 326 6.95 10.33 -10.90
N ILE A 327 6.73 9.04 -11.14
CA ILE A 327 7.77 8.10 -11.56
C ILE A 327 7.45 7.64 -12.98
N LYS A 328 8.44 7.76 -13.87
CA LYS A 328 8.32 7.32 -15.27
C LYS A 328 8.93 5.92 -15.45
N TYR A 329 8.14 5.00 -15.99
CA TYR A 329 8.49 3.61 -16.25
C TYR A 329 8.55 3.35 -17.75
N LYS A 330 9.50 2.53 -18.18
CA LYS A 330 9.54 1.99 -19.55
C LYS A 330 8.56 0.81 -19.65
N LYS A 331 7.67 0.83 -20.64
CA LYS A 331 6.71 -0.27 -20.88
C LYS A 331 7.44 -1.55 -21.30
N GLY A 332 6.92 -2.69 -20.89
CA GLY A 332 7.31 -4.01 -21.40
C GLY A 332 7.09 -4.13 -22.91
N GLU A 333 7.82 -5.03 -23.57
CA GLU A 333 7.74 -5.22 -25.03
C GLU A 333 6.35 -5.67 -25.49
N TYR A 334 5.65 -6.45 -24.68
CA TYR A 334 4.30 -6.98 -24.97
C TYR A 334 3.21 -6.30 -24.12
N SER A 335 3.56 -5.16 -23.54
CA SER A 335 2.68 -4.41 -22.66
C SER A 335 1.92 -3.33 -23.43
N HIS A 336 0.85 -3.76 -24.07
CA HIS A 336 0.10 -2.96 -25.02
C HIS A 336 -1.40 -3.06 -24.78
N ASP A 337 -2.09 -2.02 -25.22
CA ASP A 337 -3.54 -1.98 -25.22
C ASP A 337 -4.06 -2.95 -26.29
N PHE A 338 -5.20 -3.57 -26.04
CA PHE A 338 -5.80 -4.52 -26.96
C PHE A 338 -7.31 -4.47 -26.89
N HIS A 339 -7.93 -4.85 -28.00
CA HIS A 339 -9.36 -5.06 -28.09
C HIS A 339 -9.65 -6.55 -27.95
N ALA A 340 -10.53 -6.89 -27.02
CA ALA A 340 -10.87 -8.26 -26.66
C ALA A 340 -12.27 -8.61 -27.17
N ASP A 341 -12.28 -9.45 -28.19
CA ASP A 341 -13.48 -10.12 -28.70
C ASP A 341 -13.11 -11.59 -28.90
N ILE A 342 -13.64 -12.47 -28.05
CA ILE A 342 -13.29 -13.89 -28.07
C ILE A 342 -14.46 -14.75 -27.61
N ASP A 343 -14.77 -15.74 -28.44
CA ASP A 343 -15.72 -16.78 -28.14
C ASP A 343 -15.03 -18.00 -27.52
N ASN A 344 -15.68 -18.62 -26.53
CA ASN A 344 -15.30 -19.93 -25.99
C ASN A 344 -13.83 -20.00 -25.50
N TRP A 345 -13.40 -18.98 -24.75
CA TRP A 345 -12.07 -18.97 -24.17
C TRP A 345 -11.99 -19.90 -22.95
N TYR A 346 -11.31 -21.04 -23.15
CA TYR A 346 -11.02 -22.00 -22.09
C TYR A 346 -9.91 -21.47 -21.15
N ILE A 347 -10.31 -20.89 -20.02
CA ILE A 347 -9.43 -20.21 -19.05
C ILE A 347 -8.67 -21.19 -18.13
N ASP A 348 -9.10 -22.44 -18.02
CA ASP A 348 -8.37 -23.48 -17.28
C ASP A 348 -7.02 -23.86 -17.92
N THR A 349 -6.81 -23.49 -19.18
CA THR A 349 -5.52 -23.65 -19.86
C THR A 349 -4.45 -22.65 -19.41
N LEU A 350 -4.81 -21.63 -18.63
CA LEU A 350 -3.89 -20.58 -18.18
C LEU A 350 -2.91 -21.12 -17.12
N LYS A 351 -1.69 -21.41 -17.57
CA LYS A 351 -0.58 -21.83 -16.71
C LYS A 351 0.29 -20.63 -16.36
N PHE A 352 0.26 -20.25 -15.09
CA PHE A 352 1.15 -19.24 -14.52
C PHE A 352 2.30 -19.97 -13.81
N ASP A 353 3.40 -20.18 -14.53
CA ASP A 353 4.60 -20.86 -14.03
C ASP A 353 5.50 -19.88 -13.24
N SER A 354 6.83 -20.01 -13.31
CA SER A 354 7.77 -19.18 -12.55
C SER A 354 7.91 -17.73 -13.03
N VAL A 355 7.42 -17.42 -14.23
CA VAL A 355 7.36 -16.08 -14.86
C VAL A 355 5.92 -15.76 -15.24
N PRO A 356 5.05 -15.48 -14.24
CA PRO A 356 3.62 -15.28 -14.46
C PRO A 356 3.29 -14.09 -15.36
N VAL A 357 4.07 -13.01 -15.31
CA VAL A 357 3.81 -11.82 -16.16
C VAL A 357 4.12 -12.15 -17.61
N GLN A 358 5.26 -12.77 -17.90
CA GLN A 358 5.59 -13.19 -19.26
C GLN A 358 4.58 -14.22 -19.81
N ALA A 359 4.14 -15.18 -19.00
CA ALA A 359 3.12 -16.16 -19.41
C ALA A 359 1.78 -15.48 -19.74
N TRP A 360 1.43 -14.42 -19.02
CA TRP A 360 0.26 -13.60 -19.30
C TRP A 360 0.41 -12.82 -20.61
N ASP A 361 1.53 -12.13 -20.82
CA ASP A 361 1.85 -11.44 -22.07
C ASP A 361 1.76 -12.39 -23.27
N ASP A 362 2.33 -13.59 -23.14
CA ASP A 362 2.30 -14.62 -24.18
C ASP A 362 0.89 -15.16 -24.43
N THR A 363 0.04 -15.17 -23.41
CA THR A 363 -1.37 -15.55 -23.54
C THR A 363 -2.15 -14.49 -24.30
N LEU A 364 -1.95 -13.22 -23.94
CA LEU A 364 -2.64 -12.08 -24.55
C LEU A 364 -2.23 -11.90 -26.01
N ARG A 365 -0.92 -11.87 -26.32
CA ARG A 365 -0.41 -11.64 -27.69
C ARG A 365 -0.86 -12.71 -28.69
N LYS A 366 -1.10 -13.93 -28.22
CA LYS A 366 -1.53 -15.05 -29.06
C LYS A 366 -3.03 -15.00 -29.37
N ARG A 367 -3.81 -14.28 -28.57
CA ARG A 367 -5.27 -14.22 -28.67
C ARG A 367 -5.76 -12.90 -29.24
N PHE A 368 -5.13 -11.80 -28.85
CA PHE A 368 -5.58 -10.47 -29.17
C PHE A 368 -4.53 -9.73 -30.01
N PRO A 369 -4.93 -9.06 -31.10
CA PRO A 369 -4.05 -8.14 -31.79
C PRO A 369 -3.73 -6.97 -30.85
N MET A 370 -2.47 -6.90 -30.41
CA MET A 370 -2.00 -5.81 -29.58
C MET A 370 -1.82 -4.55 -30.40
N ASN A 371 -2.28 -3.41 -29.88
CA ASN A 371 -2.02 -2.09 -30.45
C ASN A 371 -0.73 -1.53 -29.83
N PRO A 372 0.42 -1.58 -30.54
CA PRO A 372 1.67 -1.09 -29.99
C PRO A 372 1.52 0.40 -29.65
N SER A 373 1.55 0.71 -28.36
CA SER A 373 1.45 2.09 -27.88
C SER A 373 2.60 2.92 -28.46
N ALA A 374 2.29 4.11 -28.99
CA ALA A 374 3.31 5.00 -29.54
C ALA A 374 4.29 5.53 -28.47
N ASP A 375 3.87 5.58 -27.19
CA ASP A 375 4.74 5.97 -26.08
C ASP A 375 5.37 4.73 -25.42
N PRO A 376 6.71 4.57 -25.51
CA PRO A 376 7.42 3.48 -24.84
C PRO A 376 7.48 3.64 -23.31
N TYR A 377 6.86 4.68 -22.75
CA TYR A 377 6.83 4.95 -21.33
C TYR A 377 5.41 5.21 -20.80
N PHE A 378 5.25 5.05 -19.50
CA PHE A 378 4.08 5.49 -18.74
C PHE A 378 4.52 6.09 -17.40
N SER A 379 3.70 6.96 -16.84
CA SER A 379 3.98 7.63 -15.57
C SER A 379 2.95 7.27 -14.52
N MET A 380 3.41 7.00 -13.31
CA MET A 380 2.56 6.88 -12.13
C MET A 380 2.80 8.11 -11.25
N ASN A 381 1.71 8.80 -10.90
CA ASN A 381 1.75 9.96 -10.01
C ASN A 381 1.75 9.49 -8.55
N LEU A 382 2.40 10.26 -7.69
CA LEU A 382 2.44 10.02 -6.24
C LEU A 382 1.37 10.82 -5.49
#